data_AF-A0A8T5L1C7-F1
#
_entry.id   AF-A0A8T5L1C7-F1
#
_cell.length_a   1.000
_cell.length_b   1.000
_cell.length_c   1.000
_cell.angle_alpha   90.00
_cell.angle_beta   90.00
_cell.angle_gamma   90.00
#
_symmetry.space_group_name_H-M   'P 1'
#
loop_
_entity.id
_entity.type
_entity.pdbx_description
1 polymer ?
#
loop_
_entity_poly.entity_id
_entity_poly.type
_entity_poly.pdbx_seq_one_letter_code
_entity_poly.pdbx_strand_id
1 'polypeptide(L)'
;MEDFMWVLAAAFVIIVAMLFVSLIVPIDTTPKPDEIIEIDTMIIGAVGRISGEPVTTMRLGSFNVGETQTELLKAVPQMRIYSGIAGSESKKYEIEVTEEFLDLMSDIVIDFDVFDSNAYGDLVVKWNGAVFLRDKAARRDYTITIAKEYVKTVNNLEIYADGPGIMFWASTEYVLKDFNVDLNYGPSKIFAFQLSQDDLEAWSKGRVTYYATGTSGMSGSKLIVKVNGYEIHSEKPNGQGVAEFQYSDAPMKIGDNILTFAAKDDMIIMHNTELSLYLSTTELAKTSYFDISNEEYALIQSGQYKIRLRFNIDDILSGGT
;
A
#
# COMPACT_ATOMS: atom_id res chain seq x y z
N MET A 1 32.55 30.09 -73.55
CA MET A 1 32.26 28.88 -74.37
C MET A 1 33.51 28.01 -74.47
N GLU A 2 34.69 28.61 -74.64
CA GLU A 2 35.98 27.91 -74.68
C GLU A 2 36.34 27.19 -73.36
N ASP A 3 36.15 27.81 -72.19
CA ASP A 3 36.45 27.18 -70.89
C ASP A 3 35.58 25.95 -70.59
N PHE A 4 34.32 25.94 -71.05
CA PHE A 4 33.42 24.80 -70.88
C PHE A 4 33.89 23.58 -71.66
N MET A 5 34.44 23.79 -72.87
CA MET A 5 34.99 22.71 -73.70
C MET A 5 36.21 22.06 -73.06
N TRP A 6 37.06 22.85 -72.38
CA TRP A 6 38.22 22.32 -71.66
C TRP A 6 37.83 21.50 -70.42
N VAL A 7 36.83 21.94 -69.65
CA VAL A 7 36.32 21.18 -68.50
C VAL A 7 35.66 19.87 -68.96
N LEU A 8 34.91 19.90 -70.06
CA LEU A 8 34.27 18.70 -70.62
C LEU A 8 35.32 17.69 -71.12
N ALA A 9 36.37 18.16 -71.81
CA ALA A 9 37.46 17.32 -72.28
C ALA A 9 38.23 16.69 -71.11
N ALA A 10 38.53 17.45 -70.05
CA ALA A 10 39.18 16.93 -68.85
C ALA A 10 38.32 15.87 -68.14
N ALA A 11 37.01 16.11 -68.00
CA ALA A 11 36.09 15.14 -67.41
C ALA A 11 36.03 13.84 -68.25
N PHE A 12 36.01 13.95 -69.57
CA PHE A 12 36.03 12.78 -70.46
C PHE A 12 37.30 11.95 -70.29
N VAL A 13 38.47 12.59 -70.21
CA VAL A 13 39.75 11.91 -69.98
C VAL A 13 39.76 11.19 -68.62
N ILE A 14 39.20 11.79 -67.57
CA ILE A 14 39.10 11.16 -66.25
C ILE A 14 38.19 9.94 -66.29
N ILE A 15 37.03 10.02 -66.94
CA ILE A 15 36.10 8.89 -67.07
C ILE A 15 36.75 7.74 -67.83
N VAL A 16 37.42 8.03 -68.95
CA VAL A 16 38.13 7.01 -69.74
C VAL A 16 39.27 6.37 -68.92
N ALA A 17 40.02 7.17 -68.17
CA ALA A 17 41.08 6.67 -67.30
C ALA A 17 40.52 5.77 -66.18
N MET A 18 39.40 6.16 -65.54
CA MET A 18 38.74 5.34 -64.52
C MET A 18 38.21 4.02 -65.09
N LEU A 19 37.61 4.04 -66.30
CA LEU A 19 37.18 2.82 -66.98
C LEU A 19 38.37 1.90 -67.31
N PHE A 20 39.49 2.46 -67.76
CA PHE A 20 40.70 1.69 -68.05
C PHE A 20 41.32 1.07 -66.79
N VAL A 21 41.36 1.82 -65.68
CA VAL A 21 41.82 1.29 -64.38
C VAL A 21 40.90 0.17 -63.89
N SER A 22 39.58 0.31 -64.06
CA SER A 22 38.61 -0.73 -63.68
C SER A 22 38.73 -2.03 -64.49
N LEU A 23 39.24 -1.95 -65.72
CA LEU A 23 39.49 -3.10 -66.58
C LEU A 23 40.80 -3.83 -66.24
N ILE A 24 41.81 -3.10 -65.73
CA ILE A 24 43.15 -3.64 -65.47
C ILE A 24 43.29 -4.13 -64.03
N VAL A 25 42.63 -3.49 -63.07
CA VAL A 25 42.62 -3.94 -61.68
C VAL A 25 41.46 -4.91 -61.53
N PRO A 26 41.68 -6.24 -61.52
CA PRO A 26 40.61 -7.16 -61.19
C PRO A 26 40.12 -6.80 -59.79
N ILE A 27 38.89 -6.31 -59.70
CA ILE A 27 38.20 -6.21 -58.43
C ILE A 27 38.10 -7.67 -57.97
N ASP A 28 38.86 -8.01 -56.94
CA ASP A 28 38.82 -9.34 -56.36
C ASP A 28 37.45 -9.52 -55.70
N THR A 29 36.49 -9.96 -56.51
CA THR A 29 35.14 -10.29 -56.08
C THR A 29 35.06 -11.75 -55.63
N THR A 30 36.18 -12.47 -55.54
CA THR A 30 36.13 -13.79 -54.93
C THR A 30 35.78 -13.61 -53.46
N PRO A 31 34.59 -14.06 -53.02
CA PRO A 31 34.24 -13.97 -51.61
C PRO A 31 35.27 -14.81 -50.87
N LYS A 32 36.08 -14.17 -50.01
CA LYS A 32 37.02 -14.89 -49.16
C LYS A 32 36.23 -15.95 -48.40
N PRO A 33 36.53 -17.25 -48.59
CA PRO A 33 35.77 -18.30 -47.94
C PRO A 33 35.93 -18.15 -46.43
N ASP A 34 34.80 -18.00 -45.74
CA ASP A 34 34.68 -18.07 -44.27
C ASP A 34 35.32 -16.92 -43.47
N GLU A 35 35.23 -15.67 -43.96
CA GLU A 35 35.47 -14.52 -43.08
C GLU A 35 34.31 -14.39 -42.07
N ILE A 36 34.57 -14.79 -40.82
CA ILE A 36 33.61 -14.70 -39.72
C ILE A 36 33.65 -13.25 -39.22
N ILE A 37 32.57 -12.51 -39.46
CA ILE A 37 32.39 -11.17 -38.88
C ILE A 37 31.79 -11.34 -37.48
N GLU A 38 32.51 -10.85 -36.47
CA GLU A 38 32.00 -10.70 -35.11
C GLU A 38 31.26 -9.37 -35.05
N ILE A 39 29.92 -9.44 -35.10
CA ILE A 39 29.03 -8.28 -35.23
C ILE A 39 28.91 -7.54 -33.89
N ASP A 40 28.83 -8.29 -32.79
CA ASP A 40 28.72 -7.73 -31.45
C ASP A 40 29.11 -8.76 -30.37
N THR A 41 29.57 -8.28 -29.21
CA THR A 41 29.76 -9.09 -28.01
C THR A 41 28.86 -8.55 -26.92
N MET A 42 27.77 -9.28 -26.64
CA MET A 42 26.84 -8.92 -25.58
C MET A 42 27.18 -9.64 -24.28
N ILE A 43 27.33 -8.86 -23.21
CA ILE A 43 27.36 -9.39 -21.85
C ILE A 43 25.91 -9.52 -21.37
N ILE A 44 25.38 -10.73 -21.46
CA ILE A 44 24.06 -11.06 -20.94
C ILE A 44 24.26 -11.31 -19.44
N GLY A 45 24.34 -10.23 -18.66
CA GLY A 45 24.48 -10.32 -17.19
C GLY A 45 23.40 -11.23 -16.57
N ALA A 46 23.61 -11.69 -15.34
CA ALA A 46 22.87 -12.75 -14.63
C ALA A 46 21.45 -13.08 -15.17
N VAL A 47 21.25 -14.36 -15.49
CA VAL A 47 19.97 -14.92 -15.96
C VAL A 47 19.48 -15.91 -14.91
N GLY A 48 18.35 -15.62 -14.26
CA GLY A 48 17.78 -16.43 -13.18
C GLY A 48 16.79 -15.66 -12.31
N ARG A 49 16.10 -16.34 -11.39
CA ARG A 49 15.15 -15.69 -10.45
C ARG A 49 15.91 -14.80 -9.47
N ILE A 50 15.90 -13.48 -9.69
CA ILE A 50 16.48 -12.53 -8.74
C ILE A 50 15.45 -12.25 -7.66
N SER A 51 15.41 -13.10 -6.62
CA SER A 51 14.60 -12.87 -5.41
C SER A 51 15.25 -11.84 -4.45
N GLY A 52 16.09 -10.94 -4.96
CA GLY A 52 16.96 -10.11 -4.15
C GLY A 52 16.31 -8.85 -3.60
N GLU A 53 15.54 -8.15 -4.43
CA GLU A 53 14.99 -6.83 -4.09
C GLU A 53 13.47 -6.88 -3.90
N PRO A 54 12.94 -6.14 -2.90
CA PRO A 54 11.50 -6.06 -2.70
C PRO A 54 10.86 -5.26 -3.84
N VAL A 55 9.84 -5.83 -4.46
CA VAL A 55 9.10 -5.16 -5.54
C VAL A 55 8.24 -4.03 -4.97
N THR A 56 7.64 -4.27 -3.80
CA THR A 56 6.82 -3.28 -3.11
C THR A 56 7.30 -3.14 -1.68
N THR A 57 7.46 -1.89 -1.23
CA THR A 57 7.85 -1.56 0.14
C THR A 57 6.87 -0.55 0.70
N MET A 58 6.20 -0.90 1.79
CA MET A 58 5.26 -0.05 2.50
C MET A 58 5.82 0.35 3.86
N ARG A 59 6.01 1.66 4.07
CA ARG A 59 6.48 2.22 5.34
C ARG A 59 5.29 2.45 6.26
N LEU A 60 5.21 1.69 7.34
CA LEU A 60 4.14 1.76 8.35
C LEU A 60 4.44 2.80 9.43
N GLY A 61 5.71 3.18 9.58
CA GLY A 61 6.15 4.23 10.51
C GLY A 61 6.28 3.73 11.95
N SER A 62 5.97 4.61 12.90
CA SER A 62 6.00 4.31 14.33
C SER A 62 4.58 4.33 14.91
N PHE A 63 4.27 3.36 15.75
CA PHE A 63 2.94 3.21 16.36
C PHE A 63 3.01 2.38 17.64
N ASN A 64 1.99 2.47 18.48
CA ASN A 64 1.87 1.67 19.68
C ASN A 64 0.92 0.50 19.44
N VAL A 65 1.20 -0.63 20.07
CA VAL A 65 0.30 -1.79 20.20
C VAL A 65 0.25 -2.20 21.67
N GLY A 66 -0.79 -2.90 22.09
CA GLY A 66 -0.96 -3.30 23.50
C GLY A 66 -1.89 -2.39 24.31
N GLU A 67 -2.16 -1.18 23.81
CA GLU A 67 -3.13 -0.26 24.41
C GLU A 67 -4.33 -0.06 23.49
N THR A 68 -5.49 0.18 24.09
CA THR A 68 -6.66 0.69 23.38
C THR A 68 -6.28 2.00 22.69
N GLN A 69 -6.45 2.02 21.38
CA GLN A 69 -6.31 3.19 20.55
C GLN A 69 -7.68 3.85 20.41
N THR A 70 -7.68 5.16 20.31
CA THR A 70 -8.90 5.95 20.17
C THR A 70 -8.85 6.73 18.85
N GLU A 71 -9.89 6.60 18.03
CA GLU A 71 -10.08 7.36 16.79
C GLU A 71 -11.29 8.29 16.97
N LEU A 72 -11.09 9.59 16.76
CA LEU A 72 -12.17 10.57 16.85
C LEU A 72 -13.05 10.49 15.59
N LEU A 73 -14.29 10.02 15.74
CA LEU A 73 -15.25 9.93 14.63
C LEU A 73 -16.05 11.22 14.45
N LYS A 74 -16.37 11.91 15.55
CA LYS A 74 -17.17 13.14 15.52
C LYS A 74 -16.82 14.05 16.68
N ALA A 75 -16.69 15.34 16.42
CA ALA A 75 -16.62 16.37 17.43
C ALA A 75 -17.63 17.49 17.16
N VAL A 76 -18.33 17.92 18.20
CA VAL A 76 -19.23 19.08 18.18
C VAL A 76 -18.91 19.95 19.39
N PRO A 77 -18.27 21.13 19.21
CA PRO A 77 -17.80 21.94 20.33
C PRO A 77 -18.91 22.38 21.28
N GLN A 78 -20.08 22.69 20.75
CA GLN A 78 -21.25 23.05 21.54
C GLN A 78 -22.53 22.74 20.75
N MET A 79 -23.54 22.22 21.45
CA MET A 79 -24.89 22.10 20.90
C MET A 79 -25.94 22.47 21.95
N ARG A 80 -27.06 22.99 21.47
CA ARG A 80 -28.25 23.25 22.28
C ARG A 80 -29.34 22.30 21.81
N ILE A 81 -30.05 21.71 22.77
CA ILE A 81 -31.25 20.91 22.52
C ILE A 81 -32.36 21.38 23.44
N TYR A 82 -33.59 21.41 22.93
CA TYR A 82 -34.73 21.82 23.72
C TYR A 82 -36.01 21.12 23.27
N SER A 83 -37.01 21.09 24.15
CA SER A 83 -38.32 20.53 23.86
C SER A 83 -39.41 21.21 24.68
N GLY A 84 -40.44 21.72 24.00
CA GLY A 84 -41.59 22.38 24.61
C GLY A 84 -42.73 22.58 23.60
N ILE A 85 -43.77 23.31 23.99
CA ILE A 85 -44.97 23.53 23.14
C ILE A 85 -44.64 24.30 21.86
N ALA A 86 -43.70 25.25 21.94
CA ALA A 86 -43.31 26.07 20.79
C ALA A 86 -42.47 25.30 19.76
N GLY A 87 -42.01 24.09 20.08
CA GLY A 87 -41.20 23.26 19.21
C GLY A 87 -40.18 22.43 19.97
N SER A 88 -39.46 21.60 19.23
CA SER A 88 -38.34 20.83 19.74
C SER A 88 -37.16 20.91 18.77
N GLU A 89 -35.96 20.81 19.32
CA GLU A 89 -34.71 20.71 18.56
C GLU A 89 -34.04 19.38 18.91
N SER A 90 -33.90 18.52 17.90
CA SER A 90 -33.13 17.29 17.98
C SER A 90 -31.91 17.39 17.07
N LYS A 91 -30.80 16.76 17.47
CA LYS A 91 -29.59 16.63 16.67
C LYS A 91 -29.46 15.19 16.22
N LYS A 92 -29.21 15.00 14.92
CA LYS A 92 -28.98 13.70 14.30
C LYS A 92 -27.65 13.73 13.59
N TYR A 93 -26.84 12.72 13.83
CA TYR A 93 -25.55 12.55 13.17
C TYR A 93 -25.49 11.15 12.59
N GLU A 94 -25.03 11.07 11.35
CA GLU A 94 -24.60 9.82 10.74
C GLU A 94 -23.12 9.64 11.08
N ILE A 95 -22.78 8.48 11.66
CA ILE A 95 -21.42 8.13 12.08
C ILE A 95 -21.00 6.90 11.28
N GLU A 96 -20.02 7.08 10.41
CA GLU A 96 -19.44 6.01 9.60
C GLU A 96 -18.27 5.36 10.34
N VAL A 97 -18.26 4.03 10.34
CA VAL A 97 -17.18 3.18 10.85
C VAL A 97 -16.76 2.28 9.70
N THR A 98 -15.48 2.30 9.33
CA THR A 98 -14.99 1.44 8.25
C THR A 98 -15.13 -0.04 8.65
N GLU A 99 -15.37 -0.92 7.67
CA GLU A 99 -15.53 -2.36 7.93
C GLU A 99 -14.31 -2.95 8.64
N GLU A 100 -13.11 -2.44 8.32
CA GLU A 100 -11.86 -2.81 8.97
C GLU A 100 -11.88 -2.58 10.48
N PHE A 101 -12.46 -1.46 10.94
CA PHE A 101 -12.56 -1.17 12.37
C PHE A 101 -13.65 -1.98 13.07
N LEU A 102 -14.72 -2.38 12.39
CA LEU A 102 -15.80 -3.17 13.01
C LEU A 102 -15.27 -4.47 13.62
N ASP A 103 -14.32 -5.13 12.96
CA ASP A 103 -13.75 -6.38 13.44
C ASP A 103 -12.81 -6.19 14.64
N LEU A 104 -12.21 -5.01 14.78
CA LEU A 104 -11.14 -4.73 15.75
C LEU A 104 -11.56 -3.87 16.92
N MET A 105 -12.66 -3.14 16.77
CA MET A 105 -13.13 -2.22 17.78
C MET A 105 -13.56 -2.99 19.03
N SER A 106 -13.40 -2.34 20.18
CA SER A 106 -13.98 -2.79 21.44
C SER A 106 -15.36 -2.15 21.64
N ASP A 107 -15.42 -0.83 21.49
CA ASP A 107 -16.58 -0.01 21.80
C ASP A 107 -16.49 1.37 21.11
N ILE A 108 -17.61 2.08 21.12
CA ILE A 108 -17.64 3.53 20.88
C ILE A 108 -17.92 4.22 22.21
N VAL A 109 -17.20 5.29 22.49
CA VAL A 109 -17.43 6.16 23.64
C VAL A 109 -17.97 7.49 23.15
N ILE A 110 -19.04 7.95 23.81
CA ILE A 110 -19.62 9.27 23.59
C ILE A 110 -19.39 10.07 24.86
N ASP A 111 -18.58 11.13 24.76
CA ASP A 111 -18.22 12.01 25.88
C ASP A 111 -18.77 13.42 25.63
N PHE A 112 -19.34 14.05 26.67
CA PHE A 112 -19.78 15.45 26.61
C PHE A 112 -19.98 16.06 28.00
N ASP A 113 -19.87 17.39 28.11
CA ASP A 113 -20.20 18.16 29.32
C ASP A 113 -21.61 18.77 29.21
N VAL A 114 -22.44 18.57 30.24
CA VAL A 114 -23.69 19.30 30.40
C VAL A 114 -23.39 20.65 31.06
N PHE A 115 -23.08 21.64 30.23
CA PHE A 115 -22.70 22.97 30.70
C PHE A 115 -23.87 23.72 31.37
N ASP A 116 -25.07 23.65 30.79
CA ASP A 116 -26.28 24.26 31.35
C ASP A 116 -27.52 23.40 31.12
N SER A 117 -28.45 23.41 32.07
CA SER A 117 -29.72 22.69 32.00
C SER A 117 -30.72 23.21 33.04
N ASN A 118 -32.00 23.18 32.69
CA ASN A 118 -33.11 23.36 33.65
C ASN A 118 -33.70 22.04 34.18
N ALA A 119 -33.27 20.89 33.63
CA ALA A 119 -33.64 19.54 34.04
C ALA A 119 -35.15 19.28 34.20
N TYR A 120 -36.00 19.98 33.43
CA TYR A 120 -37.46 19.78 33.49
C TYR A 120 -37.89 18.43 32.92
N GLY A 121 -37.33 18.04 31.78
CA GLY A 121 -37.45 16.72 31.15
C GLY A 121 -36.09 16.04 30.96
N ASP A 122 -36.11 14.83 30.43
CA ASP A 122 -34.93 13.98 30.32
C ASP A 122 -34.07 14.37 29.09
N LEU A 123 -32.75 14.30 29.24
CA LEU A 123 -31.81 14.24 28.12
C LEU A 123 -31.81 12.80 27.59
N VAL A 124 -32.05 12.64 26.28
CA VAL A 124 -32.08 11.33 25.63
C VAL A 124 -30.99 11.24 24.57
N VAL A 125 -30.15 10.22 24.69
CA VAL A 125 -29.13 9.85 23.69
C VAL A 125 -29.45 8.46 23.16
N LYS A 126 -29.64 8.36 21.84
CA LYS A 126 -29.88 7.10 21.14
C LYS A 126 -28.78 6.78 20.16
N TRP A 127 -28.45 5.50 20.08
CA TRP A 127 -27.56 4.93 19.08
C TRP A 127 -28.31 3.84 18.31
N ASN A 128 -28.43 4.00 16.99
CA ASN A 128 -29.16 3.07 16.13
C ASN A 128 -30.60 2.76 16.62
N GLY A 129 -31.25 3.76 17.22
CA GLY A 129 -32.60 3.67 17.78
C GLY A 129 -32.68 3.10 19.20
N ALA A 130 -31.62 2.47 19.72
CA ALA A 130 -31.54 2.03 21.10
C ALA A 130 -31.17 3.20 22.03
N VAL A 131 -31.79 3.27 23.21
CA VAL A 131 -31.58 4.36 24.19
C VAL A 131 -30.43 3.97 25.12
N PHE A 132 -29.39 4.80 25.18
CA PHE A 132 -28.23 4.58 26.06
C PHE A 132 -28.18 5.58 27.22
N LEU A 133 -28.79 6.76 27.06
CA LEU A 133 -29.03 7.70 28.14
C LEU A 133 -30.48 8.18 28.08
N ARG A 134 -31.17 8.13 29.21
CA ARG A 134 -32.44 8.82 29.47
C ARG A 134 -32.47 9.18 30.94
N ASP A 135 -32.09 10.41 31.24
CA ASP A 135 -32.06 10.91 32.61
C ASP A 135 -32.17 12.44 32.64
N LYS A 136 -32.53 12.99 33.79
CA LYS A 136 -32.45 14.42 34.08
C LYS A 136 -30.99 14.80 34.34
N ALA A 137 -30.24 14.98 33.27
CA ALA A 137 -28.80 15.14 33.33
C ALA A 137 -28.40 16.41 34.11
N ALA A 138 -27.81 16.22 35.29
CA ALA A 138 -27.17 17.28 36.06
C ALA A 138 -25.94 17.85 35.34
N ARG A 139 -25.50 19.06 35.71
CA ARG A 139 -24.31 19.70 35.13
C ARG A 139 -23.02 19.00 35.54
N ARG A 140 -22.41 18.25 34.61
CA ARG A 140 -21.17 17.48 34.74
C ARG A 140 -20.81 16.83 33.41
N ASP A 141 -19.67 16.17 33.38
CA ASP A 141 -19.27 15.27 32.30
C ASP A 141 -20.08 13.96 32.30
N TYR A 142 -20.45 13.52 31.11
CA TYR A 142 -21.09 12.24 30.82
C TYR A 142 -20.25 11.45 29.83
N THR A 143 -20.09 10.17 30.14
CA THR A 143 -19.44 9.18 29.27
C THR A 143 -20.43 8.05 29.04
N ILE A 144 -20.73 7.76 27.77
CA ILE A 144 -21.63 6.68 27.37
C ILE A 144 -20.83 5.70 26.52
N THR A 145 -20.76 4.44 26.96
CA THR A 145 -20.10 3.37 26.20
C THR A 145 -21.13 2.57 25.41
N ILE A 146 -20.89 2.45 24.10
CA ILE A 146 -21.67 1.67 23.15
C ILE A 146 -20.88 0.40 22.81
N ALA A 147 -21.38 -0.76 23.21
CA ALA A 147 -20.74 -2.02 22.93
C ALA A 147 -20.76 -2.35 21.43
N LYS A 148 -19.71 -3.04 20.95
CA LYS A 148 -19.49 -3.41 19.53
C LYS A 148 -20.73 -3.99 18.84
N GLU A 149 -21.52 -4.81 19.52
CA GLU A 149 -22.71 -5.47 18.96
C GLU A 149 -23.82 -4.49 18.51
N TYR A 150 -23.78 -3.24 18.97
CA TYR A 150 -24.70 -2.18 18.54
C TYR A 150 -24.16 -1.33 17.40
N VAL A 151 -22.93 -1.56 16.96
CA VAL A 151 -22.22 -0.74 15.97
C VAL A 151 -22.26 -1.41 14.60
N LYS A 152 -22.55 -0.60 13.58
CA LYS A 152 -22.63 -0.98 12.17
C LYS A 152 -21.68 -0.11 11.36
N THR A 153 -21.55 -0.38 10.07
CA THR A 153 -20.77 0.48 9.16
C THR A 153 -21.31 1.91 9.11
N VAL A 154 -22.63 2.07 9.13
CA VAL A 154 -23.31 3.37 9.18
C VAL A 154 -24.24 3.39 10.39
N ASN A 155 -24.01 4.34 11.29
CA ASN A 155 -24.73 4.46 12.55
C ASN A 155 -25.49 5.77 12.63
N ASN A 156 -26.66 5.72 13.28
CA ASN A 156 -27.48 6.89 13.53
C ASN A 156 -27.42 7.26 15.01
N LEU A 157 -26.79 8.39 15.32
CA LEU A 157 -26.78 9.01 16.63
C LEU A 157 -27.88 10.08 16.68
N GLU A 158 -28.80 9.96 17.64
CA GLU A 158 -29.88 10.92 17.86
C GLU A 158 -29.83 11.44 19.31
N ILE A 159 -29.81 12.75 19.47
CA ILE A 159 -29.77 13.43 20.78
C ILE A 159 -30.92 14.43 20.84
N TYR A 160 -31.73 14.37 21.88
CA TYR A 160 -32.86 15.26 22.07
C TYR A 160 -33.26 15.37 23.54
N ALA A 161 -34.13 16.33 23.84
CA ALA A 161 -34.74 16.48 25.17
C ALA A 161 -36.20 16.02 25.13
N ASP A 162 -36.64 15.33 26.18
CA ASP A 162 -38.06 15.06 26.40
C ASP A 162 -38.77 16.31 26.94
N GLY A 163 -40.09 16.36 26.74
CA GLY A 163 -40.91 17.46 27.24
C GLY A 163 -40.89 17.57 28.77
N PRO A 164 -41.25 18.73 29.34
CA PRO A 164 -41.17 19.02 30.78
C PRO A 164 -42.25 18.30 31.64
N GLY A 165 -42.97 17.34 31.06
CA GLY A 165 -44.07 16.63 31.72
C GLY A 165 -45.22 17.54 32.12
N ILE A 166 -45.52 17.59 33.43
CA ILE A 166 -46.63 18.39 33.98
C ILE A 166 -46.40 19.90 33.85
N MET A 167 -45.16 20.35 33.68
CA MET A 167 -44.81 21.75 33.47
C MET A 167 -44.88 22.11 31.99
N PHE A 168 -45.99 21.79 31.32
CA PHE A 168 -46.16 21.94 29.88
C PHE A 168 -45.93 23.37 29.37
N TRP A 169 -46.06 24.38 30.24
CA TRP A 169 -45.80 25.79 29.93
C TRP A 169 -44.30 26.15 29.88
N ALA A 170 -43.42 25.26 30.33
CA ALA A 170 -41.98 25.42 30.26
C ALA A 170 -41.41 24.67 29.03
N SER A 171 -40.12 24.88 28.75
CA SER A 171 -39.37 24.06 27.79
C SER A 171 -38.22 23.39 28.54
N THR A 172 -37.99 22.11 28.30
CA THR A 172 -36.75 21.45 28.71
C THR A 172 -35.62 21.96 27.84
N GLU A 173 -34.46 22.28 28.42
CA GLU A 173 -33.31 22.78 27.68
C GLU A 173 -32.00 22.22 28.25
N TYR A 174 -31.10 21.83 27.35
CA TYR A 174 -29.72 21.45 27.67
C TYR A 174 -28.75 22.16 26.70
N VAL A 175 -27.64 22.64 27.26
CA VAL A 175 -26.47 23.11 26.51
C VAL A 175 -25.34 22.12 26.77
N LEU A 176 -24.94 21.39 25.72
CA LEU A 176 -23.88 20.40 25.76
C LEU A 176 -22.60 21.00 25.15
N LYS A 177 -21.44 20.70 25.74
CA LYS A 177 -20.12 21.10 25.26
C LYS A 177 -19.22 19.90 25.04
N ASP A 178 -18.23 20.10 24.17
CA ASP A 178 -17.15 19.15 23.90
C ASP A 178 -17.69 17.74 23.59
N PHE A 179 -18.74 17.69 22.76
CA PHE A 179 -19.40 16.44 22.42
C PHE A 179 -18.56 15.66 21.42
N ASN A 180 -17.97 14.57 21.87
CA ASN A 180 -17.11 13.70 21.08
C ASN A 180 -17.73 12.31 20.94
N VAL A 181 -17.49 11.69 19.79
CA VAL A 181 -17.76 10.28 19.52
C VAL A 181 -16.44 9.67 19.10
N ASP A 182 -15.94 8.80 19.96
CA ASP A 182 -14.63 8.20 19.88
C ASP A 182 -14.78 6.68 19.67
N LEU A 183 -14.06 6.13 18.70
CA LEU A 183 -13.99 4.69 18.47
C LEU A 183 -12.76 4.14 19.16
N ASN A 184 -13.00 3.22 20.08
CA ASN A 184 -11.94 2.48 20.74
C ASN A 184 -11.69 1.17 20.00
N TYR A 185 -10.45 0.96 19.59
CA TYR A 185 -9.98 -0.24 18.93
C TYR A 185 -8.64 -0.66 19.46
N GLY A 186 -8.33 -1.95 19.41
CA GLY A 186 -7.09 -2.45 19.97
C GLY A 186 -7.31 -3.68 20.84
N PRO A 187 -6.25 -4.28 21.41
CA PRO A 187 -4.86 -3.77 21.52
C PRO A 187 -4.00 -3.96 20.25
N SER A 188 -4.61 -4.23 19.10
CA SER A 188 -3.94 -4.47 17.83
C SER A 188 -3.96 -3.24 16.90
N LYS A 189 -2.88 -3.03 16.14
CA LYS A 189 -2.81 -2.09 15.02
C LYS A 189 -2.89 -2.85 13.71
N ILE A 190 -3.65 -2.32 12.76
CA ILE A 190 -3.89 -2.95 11.46
C ILE A 190 -3.43 -2.06 10.31
N PHE A 191 -2.85 -2.70 9.30
CA PHE A 191 -2.46 -2.10 8.04
C PHE A 191 -2.99 -2.96 6.89
N ALA A 192 -3.75 -2.36 5.99
CA ALA A 192 -4.20 -3.01 4.76
C ALA A 192 -3.13 -2.86 3.67
N PHE A 193 -2.98 -3.87 2.84
CA PHE A 193 -2.17 -3.84 1.62
C PHE A 193 -2.83 -4.67 0.53
N GLN A 194 -2.61 -4.30 -0.73
CA GLN A 194 -3.27 -4.93 -1.88
C GLN A 194 -2.29 -5.78 -2.68
N LEU A 195 -2.80 -6.90 -3.20
CA LEU A 195 -2.11 -7.72 -4.20
C LEU A 195 -2.96 -7.83 -5.46
N SER A 196 -2.37 -7.57 -6.62
CA SER A 196 -2.98 -7.93 -7.90
C SER A 196 -2.91 -9.45 -8.15
N GLN A 197 -3.58 -9.92 -9.20
CA GLN A 197 -3.45 -11.31 -9.63
C GLN A 197 -2.00 -11.65 -10.01
N ASP A 198 -1.35 -10.77 -10.77
CA ASP A 198 0.04 -10.94 -11.20
C ASP A 198 0.99 -10.97 -9.98
N ASP A 199 0.76 -10.13 -8.97
CA ASP A 199 1.54 -10.15 -7.73
C ASP A 199 1.39 -11.47 -6.97
N LEU A 200 0.17 -12.01 -6.93
CA LEU A 200 -0.08 -13.27 -6.24
C LEU A 200 0.55 -14.46 -6.98
N GLU A 201 0.49 -14.48 -8.32
CA GLU A 201 1.14 -15.50 -9.16
C GLU A 201 2.66 -15.44 -9.05
N ALA A 202 3.21 -14.24 -8.91
CA ALA A 202 4.63 -14.01 -8.71
C ALA A 202 5.06 -14.03 -7.23
N TRP A 203 4.16 -14.28 -6.27
CA TRP A 203 4.49 -14.17 -4.85
C TRP A 203 5.66 -15.08 -4.44
N SER A 204 6.66 -14.50 -3.76
CA SER A 204 7.76 -15.26 -3.15
C SER A 204 7.63 -15.27 -1.63
N LYS A 205 7.72 -14.09 -1.01
CA LYS A 205 7.61 -13.92 0.44
C LYS A 205 7.29 -12.48 0.83
N GLY A 206 6.76 -12.31 2.03
CA GLY A 206 6.67 -11.03 2.72
C GLY A 206 7.69 -10.97 3.85
N ARG A 207 8.22 -9.77 4.10
CA ARG A 207 9.10 -9.49 5.22
C ARG A 207 8.64 -8.23 5.91
N VAL A 208 8.42 -8.31 7.21
CA VAL A 208 8.20 -7.16 8.07
C VAL A 208 9.48 -6.92 8.85
N THR A 209 10.04 -5.71 8.72
CA THR A 209 11.17 -5.27 9.54
C THR A 209 10.70 -4.19 10.49
N TYR A 210 11.22 -4.20 11.71
CA TYR A 210 10.80 -3.24 12.74
C TYR A 210 11.87 -3.10 13.83
N TYR A 211 11.76 -2.02 14.60
CA TYR A 211 12.46 -1.86 15.87
C TYR A 211 11.42 -1.68 16.98
N ALA A 212 11.32 -2.66 17.88
CA ALA A 212 10.31 -2.69 18.94
C ALA A 212 10.94 -2.44 20.32
N THR A 213 10.33 -1.52 21.08
CA THR A 213 10.67 -1.26 22.47
C THR A 213 9.44 -1.48 23.34
N GLY A 214 9.52 -2.41 24.29
CA GLY A 214 8.51 -2.56 25.34
C GLY A 214 8.74 -1.57 26.48
N THR A 215 7.68 -1.17 27.17
CA THR A 215 7.78 -0.43 28.43
C THR A 215 8.51 -1.32 29.44
N SER A 216 9.77 -1.01 29.65
CA SER A 216 10.76 -1.73 30.44
C SER A 216 10.25 -2.21 31.80
N GLY A 217 10.29 -3.53 32.05
CA GLY A 217 10.36 -4.08 33.41
C GLY A 217 9.49 -5.28 33.74
N MET A 218 8.41 -5.56 33.01
CA MET A 218 7.48 -6.64 33.38
C MET A 218 7.41 -7.77 32.34
N SER A 219 7.20 -8.96 32.89
CA SER A 219 7.59 -10.26 32.38
C SER A 219 6.66 -10.78 31.27
N GLY A 220 7.14 -10.82 30.03
CA GLY A 220 6.69 -11.83 29.07
C GLY A 220 5.75 -11.37 27.95
N SER A 221 5.51 -10.06 27.80
CA SER A 221 4.74 -9.54 26.67
C SER A 221 5.37 -9.96 25.34
N LYS A 222 4.51 -10.46 24.44
CA LYS A 222 4.88 -10.91 23.09
C LYS A 222 4.31 -9.97 22.07
N LEU A 223 5.14 -9.57 21.11
CA LEU A 223 4.70 -8.99 19.87
C LEU A 223 4.19 -10.13 18.98
N ILE A 224 2.92 -10.06 18.62
CA ILE A 224 2.26 -10.99 17.72
C ILE A 224 2.04 -10.26 16.39
N VAL A 225 2.63 -10.79 15.32
CA VAL A 225 2.39 -10.29 13.96
C VAL A 225 1.56 -11.33 13.21
N LYS A 226 0.45 -10.89 12.63
CA LYS A 226 -0.43 -11.75 11.84
C LYS A 226 -0.64 -11.21 10.44
N VAL A 227 -0.78 -12.10 9.48
CA VAL A 227 -1.20 -11.77 8.11
C VAL A 227 -2.49 -12.53 7.83
N ASN A 228 -3.54 -11.81 7.45
CA ASN A 228 -4.88 -12.36 7.20
C ASN A 228 -5.41 -13.23 8.37
N GLY A 229 -5.06 -12.86 9.60
CA GLY A 229 -5.44 -13.58 10.82
C GLY A 229 -4.51 -14.74 11.22
N TYR A 230 -3.56 -15.14 10.38
CA TYR A 230 -2.59 -16.19 10.65
C TYR A 230 -1.34 -15.61 11.33
N GLU A 231 -0.92 -16.20 12.45
CA GLU A 231 0.26 -15.76 13.20
C GLU A 231 1.55 -16.17 12.48
N ILE A 232 2.30 -15.17 12.03
CA ILE A 232 3.59 -15.36 11.33
C ILE A 232 4.78 -15.14 12.25
N HIS A 233 4.58 -14.46 13.38
CA HIS A 233 5.63 -14.13 14.33
C HIS A 233 5.06 -13.87 15.73
N SER A 234 5.78 -14.30 16.77
CA SER A 234 5.29 -14.30 18.15
C SER A 234 6.45 -14.36 19.15
N GLU A 235 7.17 -13.24 19.27
CA GLU A 235 8.37 -13.16 20.09
C GLU A 235 8.34 -11.97 21.04
N LYS A 236 9.21 -12.00 22.05
CA LYS A 236 9.36 -10.89 22.98
C LYS A 236 10.11 -9.76 22.25
N PRO A 237 9.61 -8.50 22.26
CA PRO A 237 10.30 -7.40 21.60
C PRO A 237 11.65 -7.13 22.28
N ASN A 238 12.74 -7.25 21.52
CA ASN A 238 14.12 -7.07 22.01
C ASN A 238 14.96 -6.17 21.09
N GLY A 239 14.36 -5.08 20.58
CA GLY A 239 15.00 -4.17 19.64
C GLY A 239 14.63 -4.50 18.20
N GLN A 240 15.62 -4.69 17.33
CA GLN A 240 15.38 -4.96 15.92
C GLN A 240 14.80 -6.37 15.72
N GLY A 241 13.69 -6.46 15.00
CA GLY A 241 13.04 -7.72 14.67
C GLY A 241 12.72 -7.83 13.19
N VAL A 242 12.61 -9.08 12.74
CA VAL A 242 12.22 -9.44 11.37
C VAL A 242 11.21 -10.57 11.45
N ALA A 243 10.04 -10.38 10.84
CA ALA A 243 9.05 -11.42 10.62
C ALA A 243 8.96 -11.71 9.13
N GLU A 244 9.29 -12.92 8.71
CA GLU A 244 9.12 -13.37 7.33
C GLU A 244 7.92 -14.29 7.24
N PHE A 245 7.23 -14.27 6.10
CA PHE A 245 6.13 -15.17 5.83
C PHE A 245 6.05 -15.52 4.34
N GLN A 246 5.67 -16.76 4.08
CA GLN A 246 5.38 -17.28 2.75
C GLN A 246 3.91 -17.68 2.67
N TYR A 247 3.48 -18.12 1.49
CA TYR A 247 2.11 -18.58 1.26
C TYR A 247 1.70 -19.74 2.19
N SER A 248 2.67 -20.57 2.63
CA SER A 248 2.44 -21.66 3.58
C SER A 248 2.13 -21.19 5.00
N ASP A 249 2.62 -20.02 5.39
CA ASP A 249 2.46 -19.48 6.74
C ASP A 249 1.16 -18.68 6.88
N ALA A 250 0.80 -17.96 5.82
CA ALA A 250 -0.44 -17.20 5.73
C ALA A 250 -0.97 -17.19 4.28
N PRO A 251 -2.20 -17.67 4.02
CA PRO A 251 -2.79 -17.63 2.69
C PRO A 251 -3.05 -16.18 2.26
N MET A 252 -2.43 -15.81 1.14
CA MET A 252 -2.59 -14.51 0.49
C MET A 252 -3.82 -14.51 -0.42
N LYS A 253 -4.50 -13.36 -0.52
CA LYS A 253 -5.69 -13.16 -1.35
C LYS A 253 -5.41 -12.10 -2.42
N ILE A 254 -6.11 -12.20 -3.55
CA ILE A 254 -6.20 -11.10 -4.54
C ILE A 254 -7.02 -9.97 -3.91
N GLY A 255 -6.58 -8.73 -4.07
CA GLY A 255 -7.18 -7.55 -3.45
C GLY A 255 -6.62 -7.31 -2.05
N ASP A 256 -7.49 -6.97 -1.10
CA ASP A 256 -7.10 -6.53 0.23
C ASP A 256 -6.59 -7.68 1.11
N ASN A 257 -5.43 -7.45 1.70
CA ASN A 257 -4.79 -8.28 2.71
C ASN A 257 -4.51 -7.43 3.95
N ILE A 258 -4.48 -8.08 5.11
CA ILE A 258 -4.43 -7.39 6.40
C ILE A 258 -3.20 -7.84 7.16
N LEU A 259 -2.33 -6.88 7.50
CA LEU A 259 -1.22 -7.06 8.44
C LEU A 259 -1.64 -6.53 9.81
N THR A 260 -1.59 -7.38 10.82
CA THR A 260 -1.97 -7.05 12.21
C THR A 260 -0.77 -7.15 13.11
N PHE A 261 -0.54 -6.13 13.93
CA PHE A 261 0.40 -6.13 15.03
C PHE A 261 -0.39 -6.10 16.33
N ALA A 262 -0.14 -7.02 17.24
CA ALA A 262 -0.78 -7.06 18.54
C ALA A 262 0.28 -7.25 19.62
N ALA A 263 0.03 -6.73 20.81
CA ALA A 263 0.80 -7.10 21.98
C ALA A 263 -0.09 -7.84 22.97
N LYS A 264 0.48 -8.86 23.60
CA LYS A 264 -0.13 -9.52 24.74
C LYS A 264 0.40 -8.87 26.02
N ASP A 265 -0.50 -8.49 26.91
CA ASP A 265 -0.25 -8.03 28.28
C ASP A 265 0.30 -6.60 28.46
N ASP A 266 1.23 -6.13 27.62
CA ASP A 266 1.84 -4.79 27.76
C ASP A 266 1.85 -3.98 26.45
N MET A 267 2.04 -2.66 26.59
CA MET A 267 2.33 -1.78 25.46
C MET A 267 3.70 -2.09 24.84
N ILE A 268 3.72 -2.17 23.50
CA ILE A 268 4.92 -2.23 22.68
C ILE A 268 4.90 -1.05 21.73
N ILE A 269 5.97 -0.27 21.76
CA ILE A 269 6.19 0.85 20.83
C ILE A 269 7.00 0.32 19.65
N MET A 270 6.42 0.41 18.46
CA MET A 270 7.01 0.02 17.19
C MET A 270 7.64 1.24 16.52
N HIS A 271 8.84 1.09 15.99
CA HIS A 271 9.57 2.15 15.27
C HIS A 271 10.05 1.66 13.92
N ASN A 272 10.04 2.55 12.93
CA ASN A 272 10.55 2.32 11.58
C ASN A 272 10.04 0.99 10.98
N THR A 273 8.76 0.71 11.21
CA THR A 273 8.15 -0.55 10.75
C THR A 273 7.92 -0.47 9.25
N GLU A 274 8.35 -1.52 8.54
CA GLU A 274 8.28 -1.60 7.08
C GLU A 274 7.84 -3.01 6.65
N LEU A 275 6.88 -3.07 5.73
CA LEU A 275 6.48 -4.29 5.03
C LEU A 275 7.11 -4.29 3.64
N SER A 276 7.92 -5.30 3.34
CA SER A 276 8.56 -5.52 2.05
C SER A 276 7.99 -6.79 1.42
N LEU A 277 7.49 -6.68 0.18
CA LEU A 277 6.95 -7.79 -0.60
C LEU A 277 7.95 -8.18 -1.68
N TYR A 278 8.32 -9.46 -1.70
CA TYR A 278 9.22 -10.04 -2.67
C TYR A 278 8.41 -10.89 -3.64
N LEU A 279 8.52 -10.57 -4.92
CA LEU A 279 7.95 -11.36 -5.99
C LEU A 279 9.07 -12.09 -6.73
N SER A 280 8.85 -13.36 -7.02
CA SER A 280 9.66 -14.13 -7.95
C SER A 280 9.49 -13.52 -9.34
N THR A 281 10.56 -12.95 -9.90
CA THR A 281 10.53 -12.56 -11.31
C THR A 281 10.37 -13.82 -12.14
N THR A 282 9.30 -13.88 -12.93
CA THR A 282 9.05 -14.95 -13.91
C THR A 282 9.81 -14.72 -15.21
N GLU A 283 10.61 -13.65 -15.32
CA GLU A 283 11.48 -13.40 -16.47
C GLU A 283 12.59 -14.46 -16.58
N LEU A 284 12.21 -15.60 -17.16
CA LEU A 284 13.08 -16.68 -17.62
C LEU A 284 13.78 -16.32 -18.95
N ALA A 285 13.42 -15.18 -19.56
CA ALA A 285 13.89 -14.78 -20.87
C ALA A 285 14.38 -13.32 -20.85
N LYS A 286 15.66 -13.14 -21.19
CA LYS A 286 16.25 -11.82 -21.46
C LYS A 286 16.31 -11.63 -22.96
N THR A 287 15.50 -10.71 -23.49
CA THR A 287 15.51 -10.36 -24.91
C THR A 287 16.57 -9.29 -25.14
N SER A 288 17.55 -9.57 -25.99
CA SER A 288 18.55 -8.60 -26.43
C SER A 288 18.38 -8.33 -27.92
N TYR A 289 18.58 -7.07 -28.29
CA TYR A 289 18.54 -6.61 -29.67
C TYR A 289 19.96 -6.22 -30.08
N PHE A 290 20.39 -6.66 -31.25
CA PHE A 290 21.57 -6.11 -31.94
C PHE A 290 21.08 -5.49 -33.24
N ASP A 291 21.75 -4.42 -33.62
CA ASP A 291 21.54 -3.78 -34.91
C ASP A 291 22.49 -4.39 -35.94
N ILE A 292 21.97 -4.73 -37.12
CA ILE A 292 22.75 -5.12 -38.30
C ILE A 292 22.47 -4.09 -39.39
N SER A 293 23.51 -3.62 -40.08
CA SER A 293 23.33 -2.72 -41.23
C SER A 293 22.64 -3.46 -42.40
N ASN A 294 21.96 -2.70 -43.27
CA ASN A 294 21.31 -3.28 -44.45
C ASN A 294 22.30 -4.01 -45.38
N GLU A 295 23.55 -3.56 -45.43
CA GLU A 295 24.62 -4.12 -46.24
C GLU A 295 25.07 -5.48 -45.69
N GLU A 296 25.34 -5.57 -44.38
CA GLU A 296 25.67 -6.82 -43.71
C GLU A 296 24.53 -7.84 -43.81
N TYR A 297 23.28 -7.39 -43.66
CA TYR A 297 22.11 -8.23 -43.82
C TYR A 297 22.01 -8.83 -45.25
N ALA A 298 22.30 -8.03 -46.28
CA ALA A 298 22.33 -8.51 -47.67
C ALA A 298 23.45 -9.54 -47.91
N LEU A 299 24.62 -9.36 -47.27
CA LEU A 299 25.74 -10.30 -47.36
C LEU A 299 25.46 -11.62 -46.63
N ILE A 300 24.74 -11.57 -45.51
CA ILE A 300 24.23 -12.76 -44.81
C ILE A 300 23.19 -13.48 -45.67
N GLN A 301 22.23 -12.76 -46.26
CA GLN A 301 21.20 -13.35 -47.13
C GLN A 301 21.78 -14.01 -48.39
N SER A 302 22.86 -13.47 -48.96
CA SER A 302 23.53 -14.06 -50.11
C SER A 302 24.39 -15.29 -49.79
N GLY A 303 24.48 -15.68 -48.50
CA GLY A 303 25.27 -16.83 -48.04
C GLY A 303 26.77 -16.60 -48.04
N GLN A 304 27.21 -15.36 -48.29
CA GLN A 304 28.61 -14.99 -48.26
C GLN A 304 29.13 -14.97 -46.82
N TYR A 305 28.31 -14.51 -45.86
CA TYR A 305 28.65 -14.48 -44.44
C TYR A 305 27.78 -15.41 -43.60
N LYS A 306 28.37 -15.91 -42.51
CA LYS A 306 27.67 -16.68 -41.47
C LYS A 306 27.69 -15.87 -40.18
N ILE A 307 26.53 -15.70 -39.56
CA ILE A 307 26.44 -15.08 -38.24
C ILE A 307 26.92 -16.09 -37.19
N ARG A 308 27.82 -15.66 -36.31
CA ARG A 308 28.14 -16.39 -35.08
C ARG A 308 27.75 -15.54 -33.89
N LEU A 309 26.70 -15.95 -33.19
CA LEU A 309 26.32 -15.36 -31.91
C LEU A 309 27.13 -16.03 -30.80
N ARG A 310 27.88 -15.24 -30.05
CA ARG A 310 28.51 -15.66 -28.79
C ARG A 310 27.87 -14.87 -27.67
N PHE A 311 27.35 -15.60 -26.70
CA PHE A 311 26.89 -15.02 -25.45
C PHE A 311 27.71 -15.61 -24.32
N ASN A 312 28.08 -14.77 -23.37
CA ASN A 312 28.67 -15.20 -22.11
C ASN A 312 27.64 -14.98 -21.00
N ILE A 313 27.40 -16.02 -20.21
CA ILE A 313 26.52 -15.96 -19.04
C ILE A 313 27.44 -15.87 -17.83
N ASP A 314 27.51 -14.67 -17.23
CA ASP A 314 28.42 -14.41 -16.12
C ASP A 314 28.05 -15.20 -14.86
N ASP A 315 26.75 -15.44 -14.63
CA ASP A 315 26.27 -16.21 -13.48
C ASP A 315 24.89 -16.85 -13.75
N ILE A 316 24.71 -18.09 -13.30
CA ILE A 316 23.44 -18.82 -13.36
C ILE A 316 22.94 -18.96 -11.92
N LEU A 317 22.05 -18.05 -11.52
CA LEU A 317 21.45 -18.08 -10.19
C LEU A 317 20.35 -19.14 -10.16
N SER A 318 20.72 -20.38 -9.86
CA SER A 318 19.75 -21.45 -9.57
C SER A 318 19.12 -21.17 -8.21
N GLY A 319 17.81 -20.92 -8.19
CA GLY A 319 17.05 -20.91 -6.95
C GLY A 319 17.23 -22.26 -6.25
N GLY A 320 17.90 -22.27 -5.10
CA GLY A 320 18.06 -23.46 -4.27
C GLY A 320 16.68 -23.99 -3.90
N THR A 321 16.44 -25.26 -4.22
CA THR A 321 15.31 -26.05 -3.73
C THR A 321 15.33 -26.18 -2.22
#